data_AF-A0A1G7VKB1-F1
#
_entry.id   AF-A0A1G7VKB1-F1
#
_cell.length_a   1.000
_cell.length_b   1.000
_cell.length_c   1.000
_cell.angle_alpha   90.00
_cell.angle_beta   90.00
_cell.angle_gamma   90.00
#
_symmetry.space_group_name_H-M   'P 1'
#
loop_
_entity.id
_entity.type
_entity.pdbx_description
1 polymer ?
#
loop_
_entity_poly.entity_id
_entity_poly.type
_entity_poly.pdbx_seq_one_letter_code
_entity_poly.pdbx_strand_id
1 'polypeptide(L)'
;MKRSTLPGRIEMVGTGLYGEAYRRRLAQGLGISRGTLWAVLSGRKRTARDVDLALLDLIDRERDATAERGMALTKLKKSLLSAIKVDRDAAA
;
A
#
# COMPACT_ATOMS: atom_id res chain seq x y z
N MET A 1 18.73 10.85 17.45
CA MET A 1 17.64 10.03 16.86
C MET A 1 16.65 9.66 17.96
N LYS A 2 15.42 10.16 17.93
CA LYS A 2 14.37 9.71 18.88
C LYS A 2 14.12 8.21 18.65
N ARG A 3 14.10 7.42 19.73
CA ARG A 3 13.79 5.98 19.65
C ARG A 3 12.47 5.81 18.92
N SER A 4 12.52 5.14 17.79
CA SER A 4 11.34 4.77 17.02
C SER A 4 10.45 3.89 17.91
N THR A 5 9.27 4.39 18.28
CA THR A 5 8.26 3.58 18.99
C THR A 5 7.50 2.74 17.97
N LEU A 6 6.96 1.59 18.39
CA LEU A 6 6.14 0.76 17.52
C LEU A 6 4.96 1.56 16.90
N PRO A 7 4.20 2.37 17.68
CA PRO A 7 3.18 3.25 17.11
C PRO A 7 3.73 4.20 16.04
N GLY A 8 4.90 4.80 16.28
CA GLY A 8 5.53 5.70 15.31
C GLY A 8 5.91 5.01 14.00
N ARG A 9 6.35 3.74 14.03
CA ARG A 9 6.62 2.98 12.79
C ARG A 9 5.35 2.62 12.05
N ILE A 10 4.31 2.20 12.77
CA ILE A 10 3.00 1.91 12.19
C ILE A 10 2.42 3.15 11.52
N GLU A 11 2.53 4.32 12.16
CA GLU A 11 2.12 5.61 11.61
C GLU A 11 2.92 5.96 10.36
N MET A 12 4.25 5.87 10.42
CA MET A 12 5.15 6.17 9.31
C MET A 12 4.86 5.31 8.07
N VAL A 13 4.71 3.99 8.24
CA VAL A 13 4.40 3.08 7.12
C VAL A 13 2.98 3.30 6.62
N GLY A 14 2.03 3.47 7.53
CA GLY A 14 0.64 3.72 7.19
C GLY A 14 0.46 4.97 6.32
N THR A 15 0.99 6.10 6.78
CA THR A 15 0.91 7.36 6.03
C THR A 15 1.69 7.30 4.72
N GLY A 16 2.86 6.65 4.72
CA GLY A 16 3.66 6.47 3.52
C GLY A 16 2.96 5.66 2.42
N LEU A 17 2.27 4.58 2.77
CA LEU A 17 1.58 3.73 1.78
C LEU A 17 0.20 4.24 1.40
N TYR A 18 -0.54 4.83 2.33
CA TYR A 18 -1.99 5.06 2.16
C TYR A 18 -2.46 6.48 2.52
N GLY A 19 -1.56 7.39 2.91
CA GLY A 19 -1.90 8.77 3.28
C GLY A 19 -2.65 8.87 4.62
N GLU A 20 -3.40 9.95 4.83
CA GLU A 20 -4.03 10.25 6.13
C GLU A 20 -5.09 9.21 6.54
N ALA A 21 -5.77 8.59 5.57
CA ALA A 21 -6.81 7.59 5.80
C ALA A 21 -6.27 6.15 5.92
N TYR A 22 -5.00 5.98 6.33
CA TYR A 22 -4.31 4.69 6.26
C TYR A 22 -4.90 3.58 7.14
N ARG A 23 -5.52 3.92 8.28
CA ARG A 23 -5.81 2.97 9.36
C ARG A 23 -6.63 1.76 8.92
N ARG A 24 -7.58 1.94 7.99
CA ARG A 24 -8.40 0.85 7.46
C ARG A 24 -7.55 -0.09 6.59
N ARG A 25 -6.80 0.47 5.64
CA ARG A 25 -5.99 -0.30 4.68
C ARG A 25 -4.82 -0.98 5.37
N LEU A 26 -4.18 -0.31 6.32
CA LEU A 26 -3.07 -0.87 7.09
C LEU A 26 -3.52 -2.05 7.96
N ALA A 27 -4.67 -1.95 8.65
CA ALA A 27 -5.19 -3.07 9.42
C ALA A 27 -5.44 -4.31 8.55
N GLN A 28 -6.01 -4.10 7.35
CA GLN A 28 -6.21 -5.16 6.36
C GLN A 28 -4.89 -5.73 5.84
N GLY A 29 -3.93 -4.86 5.48
CA GLY A 29 -2.61 -5.25 4.97
C GLY A 29 -1.79 -6.04 6.00
N LEU A 30 -1.97 -5.73 7.28
CA LEU A 30 -1.38 -6.47 8.40
C LEU A 30 -2.22 -7.68 8.82
N GLY A 31 -3.42 -7.89 8.29
CA GLY A 31 -4.29 -9.01 8.67
C GLY A 31 -4.77 -8.94 10.14
N ILE A 32 -5.01 -7.74 10.67
CA ILE A 32 -5.48 -7.52 12.05
C ILE A 32 -6.77 -6.71 12.05
N SER A 33 -7.56 -6.82 13.13
CA SER A 33 -8.74 -5.97 13.30
C SER A 33 -8.34 -4.50 13.56
N ARG A 34 -9.19 -3.57 13.13
CA ARG A 34 -9.02 -2.14 13.42
C ARG A 34 -8.90 -1.84 14.92
N GLY A 35 -9.64 -2.55 15.76
CA GLY A 35 -9.56 -2.41 17.22
C GLY A 35 -8.20 -2.85 17.75
N THR A 36 -7.61 -3.90 17.18
CA THR A 36 -6.25 -4.33 17.52
C THR A 36 -5.22 -3.27 17.11
N LEU A 37 -5.32 -2.74 15.88
CA LEU A 37 -4.44 -1.65 15.43
C LEU A 37 -4.54 -0.43 16.36
N TRP A 38 -5.75 -0.02 16.74
CA TRP A 38 -5.97 1.09 17.67
C TRP A 38 -5.35 0.84 19.04
N ALA A 39 -5.54 -0.37 19.60
CA ALA A 39 -4.97 -0.73 20.90
C ALA A 39 -3.43 -0.74 20.89
N VAL A 40 -2.81 -1.12 19.77
CA VAL A 40 -1.35 -1.06 19.59
C VAL A 40 -0.88 0.40 19.49
N LEU A 41 -1.55 1.22 18.67
CA LEU A 41 -1.23 2.64 18.52
C LEU A 41 -1.36 3.41 19.85
N SER A 42 -2.38 3.10 20.64
CA SER A 42 -2.59 3.73 21.96
C SER A 42 -1.71 3.16 23.06
N GLY A 43 -0.79 2.23 22.75
CA GLY A 43 0.07 1.55 23.74
C GLY A 43 -0.67 0.63 24.72
N ARG A 44 -1.97 0.36 24.50
CA ARG A 44 -2.81 -0.46 25.39
C ARG A 44 -2.61 -1.95 25.20
N LYS A 45 -2.03 -2.36 24.08
CA LYS A 45 -1.77 -3.77 23.75
C LYS A 45 -0.38 -3.93 23.16
N ARG A 46 0.42 -4.79 23.80
CA ARG A 46 1.60 -5.38 23.16
C ARG A 46 1.14 -6.56 22.30
N THR A 47 1.68 -6.63 21.10
CA THR A 47 1.39 -7.70 20.14
C THR A 47 2.47 -8.77 20.26
N ALA A 48 2.08 -10.04 20.34
CA ALA A 48 3.00 -11.18 20.29
C ALA A 48 3.58 -11.40 18.89
N ARG A 49 2.92 -10.84 17.86
CA ARG A 49 3.39 -10.85 16.48
C ARG A 49 4.50 -9.81 16.31
N ASP A 50 5.53 -10.18 15.57
CA ASP A 50 6.52 -9.24 15.06
C ASP A 50 5.87 -8.32 14.02
N VAL A 51 5.47 -7.14 14.48
CA VAL A 51 4.82 -6.14 13.63
C VAL A 51 5.83 -5.50 12.68
N ASP A 52 7.10 -5.43 13.05
CA ASP A 52 8.12 -4.76 12.24
C ASP A 52 8.39 -5.57 10.97
N LEU A 53 8.53 -6.89 11.09
CA LEU A 53 8.60 -7.78 9.92
C LEU A 53 7.32 -7.73 9.08
N ALA A 54 6.15 -7.74 9.73
CA ALA A 54 4.88 -7.66 9.00
C ALA A 54 4.70 -6.32 8.23
N LEU A 55 5.29 -5.23 8.72
CA LEU A 55 5.31 -3.94 8.03
C LEU A 55 6.26 -3.98 6.82
N LEU A 56 7.44 -4.59 6.96
CA LEU A 56 8.38 -4.78 5.84
C LEU A 56 7.76 -5.65 4.74
N ASP A 57 7.18 -6.79 5.10
CA ASP A 57 6.47 -7.68 4.18
C ASP A 57 5.30 -6.97 3.47
N LEU A 58 4.65 -6.02 4.15
CA LEU A 58 3.59 -5.21 3.54
C LEU A 58 4.16 -4.22 2.52
N ILE A 59 5.28 -3.57 2.83
CA ILE A 59 5.95 -2.65 1.90
C ILE A 59 6.37 -3.39 0.63
N ASP A 60 6.99 -4.57 0.76
CA ASP A 60 7.42 -5.34 -0.40
C ASP A 60 6.24 -5.78 -1.27
N ARG A 61 5.15 -6.26 -0.67
CA ARG A 61 3.92 -6.60 -1.40
C ARG A 61 3.31 -5.40 -2.13
N GLU A 62 3.26 -4.24 -1.49
CA GLU A 62 2.73 -3.03 -2.13
C GLU A 62 3.63 -2.52 -3.26
N ARG A 63 4.97 -2.67 -3.10
CA ARG A 63 5.94 -2.36 -4.15
C ARG A 63 5.74 -3.25 -5.37
N ASP A 64 5.63 -4.56 -5.16
CA ASP A 64 5.48 -5.53 -6.24
C ASP A 64 4.13 -5.35 -6.95
N ALA A 65 3.04 -5.15 -6.20
CA ALA A 65 1.72 -4.83 -6.76
C ALA A 65 1.73 -3.52 -7.57
N THR A 66 2.50 -2.53 -7.14
CA THR A 66 2.66 -1.26 -7.87
C THR A 66 3.43 -1.48 -9.18
N ALA A 67 4.48 -2.31 -9.17
CA ALA A 67 5.23 -2.66 -10.37
C ALA A 67 4.34 -3.40 -11.39
N GLU A 68 3.57 -4.39 -10.94
CA GLU A 68 2.60 -5.11 -11.77
C GLU A 68 1.56 -4.17 -12.36
N ARG A 69 0.98 -3.28 -11.53
CA ARG A 69 0.02 -2.27 -11.99
C ARG A 69 0.65 -1.32 -13.01
N GLY A 70 1.89 -0.90 -12.82
CA GLY A 70 2.62 -0.05 -13.76
C GLY A 70 2.79 -0.70 -15.12
N MET A 71 3.12 -2.00 -15.15
CA MET A 71 3.19 -2.78 -16.40
C MET A 71 1.82 -2.88 -17.07
N ALA A 72 0.76 -3.18 -16.31
CA ALA A 72 -0.60 -3.27 -16.82
C ALA A 72 -1.09 -1.94 -17.43
N LEU A 73 -0.84 -0.82 -16.74
CA LEU A 73 -1.18 0.52 -17.24
C LEU A 73 -0.40 0.86 -18.51
N THR A 74 0.88 0.49 -18.59
CA THR A 74 1.69 0.68 -19.80
C THR A 74 1.13 -0.11 -20.98
N LYS A 75 0.74 -1.37 -20.77
CA LYS A 75 0.10 -2.20 -21.79
C LYS A 75 -1.23 -1.61 -22.25
N LEU A 76 -2.05 -1.15 -21.31
CA LEU A 76 -3.34 -0.52 -21.59
C LEU A 76 -3.16 0.76 -22.42
N LYS A 77 -2.21 1.63 -22.04
CA LYS A 77 -1.88 2.85 -22.80
C LYS A 77 -1.48 2.53 -24.24
N LYS A 78 -0.60 1.54 -24.44
CA LYS A 78 -0.17 1.11 -25.80
C LYS A 78 -1.36 0.60 -26.62
N SER A 79 -2.23 -0.19 -26.00
CA SER A 79 -3.42 -0.73 -26.66
C SER A 79 -4.37 0.39 -27.09
N LEU A 80 -4.62 1.36 -26.21
CA LEU A 80 -5.46 2.52 -26.50
C LEU A 80 -4.87 3.39 -27.61
N LEU A 81 -3.56 3.67 -27.59
CA LEU A 81 -2.89 4.43 -28.65
C LEU A 81 -3.00 3.73 -30.01
N SER A 82 -2.87 2.40 -30.04
CA SER A 82 -3.03 1.63 -31.27
C SER A 82 -4.47 1.72 -31.81
N ALA A 83 -5.48 1.60 -30.95
CA ALA A 83 -6.88 1.74 -31.35
C ALA A 83 -7.17 3.13 -31.92
N ILE A 84 -6.73 4.19 -31.23
CA ILE A 84 -6.87 5.57 -31.70
C ILE A 84 -6.21 5.78 -33.06
N LYS A 85 -5.05 5.15 -33.32
CA LYS A 85 -4.38 5.26 -34.62
C LYS A 85 -5.19 4.59 -35.73
N VAL A 86 -5.66 3.35 -35.50
CA VAL A 86 -6.48 2.63 -36.48
C VAL A 86 -7.74 3.42 -36.85
N ASP A 87 -8.43 3.99 -35.86
CA ASP A 87 -9.62 4.80 -36.10
C ASP A 87 -9.32 6.06 -36.93
N ARG A 88 -8.15 6.68 -36.72
CA ARG A 88 -7.72 7.85 -37.51
C ARG A 88 -7.33 7.48 -38.94
N ASP A 89 -6.62 6.37 -39.12
CA ASP A 89 -6.20 5.90 -40.43
C ASP A 89 -7.41 5.43 -41.26
N ALA A 90 -8.48 4.94 -40.62
CA ALA A 90 -9.73 4.55 -41.29
C ALA A 90 -10.64 5.75 -41.66
N ALA A 91 -10.39 6.93 -41.08
CA ALA A 91 -11.16 8.15 -41.33
C ALA A 91 -10.49 9.11 -42.33
N ALA A 92 -9.30 8.75 -42.85
CA ALA A 92 -8.53 9.49 -43.84
C ALA A 92 -8.66 8.86 -45.23
#